data_AF-A0A1B1HZX8-F1
#
_entry.id   AF-A0A1B1HZX8-F1
#
_cell.length_a   1.000
_cell.length_b   1.000
_cell.length_c   1.000
_cell.angle_alpha   90.00
_cell.angle_beta   90.00
_cell.angle_gamma   90.00
#
_symmetry.space_group_name_H-M   'P 1'
#
loop_
_entity.id
_entity.type
_entity.pdbx_description
1 polymer ?
#
loop_
_entity_poly.entity_id
_entity_poly.type
_entity_poly.pdbx_seq_one_letter_code
_entity_poly.pdbx_strand_id
1 'polypeptide(L)'
;MKERNDVRTPAVRQECEAHRQHPQLTKAEEDVLIARAVRGEAGAMAEMHARYRGLIVAESRASYLRNAALAADAENIAVLAFIEALHDYDPKHGAPFAGFVKGRVHHALYTEFRRERRLWDRTSHPEQAADGRDAWERCGGTESPTERADLRLLVRGLLRNVMHRLTEREKEILSLHYFRDLTLRRIAVLLGTSASAVSKSKANLLRKLRAGMQAPMPV
;
A
#
# COMPACT_ATOMS: atom_id res chain seq x y z
N MET A 1 -37.77 3.09 27.66
CA MET A 1 -36.84 2.33 28.53
C MET A 1 -36.44 1.04 27.82
N LYS A 2 -35.26 0.99 27.19
CA LYS A 2 -34.38 -0.19 27.12
C LYS A 2 -33.15 0.18 26.31
N GLU A 3 -32.06 0.24 27.05
CA GLU A 3 -30.69 0.52 26.63
C GLU A 3 -30.26 -0.45 25.53
N ARG A 4 -29.77 0.10 24.40
CA ARG A 4 -28.91 -0.66 23.49
C ARG A 4 -27.49 -0.52 24.02
N ASN A 5 -27.10 -1.49 24.84
CA ASN A 5 -25.74 -1.64 25.36
C ASN A 5 -24.73 -1.73 24.20
N ASP A 6 -23.85 -0.73 24.15
CA ASP A 6 -22.70 -0.63 23.25
C ASP A 6 -21.60 -1.61 23.72
N VAL A 7 -21.74 -2.88 23.32
CA VAL A 7 -20.72 -3.91 23.59
C VAL A 7 -19.56 -3.73 22.60
N ARG A 8 -18.75 -2.70 22.80
CA ARG A 8 -17.40 -2.63 22.23
C ARG A 8 -16.52 -3.68 22.90
N THR A 9 -15.97 -4.59 22.08
CA THR A 9 -14.99 -5.62 22.44
C THR A 9 -13.82 -5.01 23.22
N PRO A 10 -13.25 -5.72 24.22
CA PRO A 10 -12.15 -5.20 25.06
C PRO A 10 -10.92 -4.73 24.26
N ALA A 11 -10.62 -5.35 23.11
CA ALA A 11 -9.57 -4.91 22.19
C ALA A 11 -9.81 -3.51 21.60
N VAL A 12 -11.07 -3.16 21.29
CA VAL A 12 -11.44 -1.84 20.77
C VAL A 12 -11.38 -0.77 21.87
N ARG A 13 -11.64 -1.17 23.13
CA ARG A 13 -11.48 -0.28 24.30
C ARG A 13 -10.01 0.05 24.56
N GLN A 14 -9.11 -0.94 24.47
CA GLN A 14 -7.65 -0.73 24.56
C GLN A 14 -7.08 0.09 23.39
N GLU A 15 -7.58 -0.12 22.17
CA GLU A 15 -7.19 0.70 21.00
C GLU A 15 -7.65 2.15 21.14
N CYS A 16 -8.87 2.40 21.65
CA CYS A 16 -9.37 3.74 21.96
C CYS A 16 -8.64 4.43 23.13
N GLU A 17 -8.15 3.67 24.11
CA GLU A 17 -7.37 4.20 25.25
C GLU A 17 -5.96 4.63 24.83
N ALA A 18 -5.32 3.92 23.89
CA ALA A 18 -4.01 4.30 23.35
C ALA A 18 -4.07 5.62 22.56
N HIS A 19 -5.18 5.92 21.88
CA HIS A 19 -5.39 7.20 21.19
C HIS A 19 -5.42 8.42 22.14
N ARG A 20 -5.62 8.23 23.45
CA ARG A 20 -5.70 9.33 24.44
C ARG A 20 -4.37 9.73 25.08
N GLN A 21 -3.30 8.96 24.89
CA GLN A 21 -2.08 9.12 25.71
C GLN A 21 -1.08 10.15 25.21
N HIS A 22 -1.28 10.71 24.01
CA HIS A 22 -0.36 11.68 23.43
C HIS A 22 -1.07 12.94 22.93
N PRO A 23 -0.80 14.13 23.50
CA PRO A 23 -1.36 15.39 23.02
C PRO A 23 -0.88 15.68 21.59
N GLN A 24 -1.71 16.38 20.81
CA GLN A 24 -1.36 16.81 19.46
C GLN A 24 -0.12 17.70 19.51
N LEU A 25 0.95 17.28 18.84
CA LEU A 25 2.17 18.08 18.70
C LEU A 25 1.96 19.13 17.62
N THR A 26 2.55 20.31 17.81
CA THR A 26 2.77 21.23 16.71
C THR A 26 3.78 20.63 15.73
N LYS A 27 3.77 21.08 14.48
CA LYS A 27 4.72 20.61 13.46
C LYS A 27 6.17 20.76 13.91
N ALA A 28 6.52 21.88 14.55
CA ALA A 28 7.88 22.14 15.00
C ALA A 28 8.31 21.14 16.09
N GLU A 29 7.44 20.81 17.04
CA GLU A 29 7.72 19.83 18.07
C GLU A 29 7.81 18.41 17.49
N GLU A 30 6.97 18.09 16.51
CA GLU A 30 7.03 16.84 15.75
C GLU A 30 8.35 16.70 14.99
N ASP A 31 8.78 17.74 14.29
CA ASP A 31 10.06 17.75 13.55
C ASP A 31 11.26 17.56 14.51
N VAL A 32 11.22 18.16 15.71
CA VAL A 32 12.25 17.95 16.76
C VAL A 32 12.24 16.51 17.26
N LEU A 33 11.07 15.93 17.51
CA LEU A 33 10.94 14.55 17.97
C LEU A 33 11.43 13.55 16.91
N ILE A 34 11.12 13.79 15.63
CA ILE A 34 11.62 13.00 14.51
C ILE A 34 13.15 13.07 14.44
N ALA A 35 13.74 14.27 14.53
CA ALA A 35 15.19 14.42 14.49
C ALA A 35 15.89 13.64 15.62
N ARG A 36 15.31 13.62 16.82
CA ARG A 36 15.79 12.82 17.96
C ARG A 36 15.68 11.32 17.70
N ALA A 37 14.54 10.87 17.19
CA ALA A 37 14.30 9.46 16.84
C ALA A 37 15.30 8.96 15.78
N VAL A 38 15.54 9.75 14.73
CA VAL A 38 16.50 9.44 13.64
C VAL A 38 17.95 9.35 14.14
N ARG A 39 18.31 10.08 15.21
CA ARG A 39 19.62 9.97 15.86
C ARG A 39 19.79 8.71 16.72
N GLY A 40 18.76 7.88 16.83
CA GLY A 40 18.79 6.63 17.60
C GLY A 40 18.44 6.80 19.08
N GLU A 41 17.85 7.93 19.49
CA GLU A 41 17.32 8.09 20.84
C GLU A 41 16.13 7.13 21.04
N ALA A 42 16.34 6.03 21.78
CA ALA A 42 15.35 4.96 21.95
C ALA A 42 14.00 5.47 22.51
N GLY A 43 14.04 6.43 23.44
CA GLY A 43 12.83 7.04 23.99
C GLY A 43 12.02 7.83 22.95
N ALA A 44 12.69 8.58 22.07
CA ALA A 44 12.04 9.33 21.01
C ALA A 44 11.46 8.40 19.93
N MET A 45 12.16 7.32 19.59
CA MET A 45 11.66 6.31 18.65
C MET A 45 10.40 5.60 19.20
N ALA A 46 10.44 5.19 20.47
CA ALA A 46 9.30 4.56 21.14
C ALA A 46 8.10 5.51 21.20
N GLU A 47 8.33 6.79 21.51
CA GLU A 47 7.28 7.82 21.52
C GLU A 47 6.66 8.04 20.12
N MET A 48 7.49 8.15 19.07
CA MET A 48 7.00 8.28 17.69
C MET A 48 6.17 7.08 17.27
N HIS A 49 6.65 5.86 17.55
CA HIS A 49 5.91 4.65 17.27
C HIS A 49 4.57 4.60 18.01
N ALA A 50 4.54 4.95 19.30
CA ALA A 50 3.32 4.96 20.10
C ALA A 50 2.29 5.98 19.55
N ARG A 51 2.73 7.18 19.21
CA ARG A 51 1.88 8.24 18.62
C ARG A 51 1.26 7.82 17.28
N TYR A 52 2.02 7.12 16.45
CA TYR A 52 1.60 6.72 15.10
C TYR A 52 1.03 5.30 14.99
N ARG A 53 1.01 4.53 16.08
CA ARG A 53 0.53 3.14 16.12
C ARG A 53 -0.87 3.00 15.52
N GLY A 54 -1.79 3.92 15.84
CA GLY A 54 -3.16 3.88 15.31
C GLY A 54 -3.20 3.99 13.78
N LEU A 55 -2.33 4.80 13.19
CA LEU A 55 -2.22 4.93 11.72
C LEU A 55 -1.62 3.66 11.10
N ILE A 56 -0.57 3.11 11.71
CA ILE A 56 0.10 1.88 11.26
C ILE A 56 -0.90 0.71 11.25
N VAL A 57 -1.63 0.52 12.35
CA VAL A 57 -2.64 -0.54 12.51
C VAL A 57 -3.83 -0.33 11.57
N ALA A 58 -4.25 0.92 11.35
CA ALA A 58 -5.34 1.21 10.43
C ALA A 58 -4.97 0.85 8.98
N GLU A 59 -3.76 1.21 8.53
CA GLU A 59 -3.30 0.88 7.17
C GLU A 59 -3.01 -0.62 7.00
N SER A 60 -2.49 -1.31 8.03
CA SER A 60 -2.25 -2.76 7.96
C SER A 60 -3.53 -3.59 7.88
N ARG A 61 -4.67 -3.02 8.32
CA ARG A 61 -6.00 -3.64 8.23
C ARG A 61 -6.74 -3.32 6.92
N ALA A 62 -6.06 -2.75 5.93
CA ALA A 62 -6.68 -2.42 4.64
C ALA A 62 -7.35 -3.65 4.00
N SER A 63 -8.49 -3.44 3.33
CA SER A 63 -9.34 -4.52 2.83
C SER A 63 -8.63 -5.47 1.85
N TYR A 64 -7.67 -4.95 1.07
CA TYR A 64 -6.90 -5.75 0.12
C TYR A 64 -5.90 -6.72 0.79
N LEU A 65 -5.65 -6.58 2.09
CA LEU A 65 -4.78 -7.46 2.88
C LEU A 65 -5.55 -8.58 3.60
N ARG A 66 -6.88 -8.49 3.73
CA ARG A 66 -7.71 -9.42 4.52
C ARG A 66 -7.82 -10.85 3.94
N ASN A 67 -7.40 -11.05 2.70
CA ASN A 67 -7.47 -12.34 2.00
C ASN A 67 -6.09 -12.88 1.58
N ALA A 68 -5.00 -12.23 2.00
CA ALA A 68 -3.63 -12.61 1.65
C ALA A 68 -2.94 -13.26 2.86
N ALA A 69 -1.97 -14.16 2.63
CA ALA A 69 -1.15 -14.69 3.72
C ALA A 69 -0.31 -13.56 4.35
N LEU A 70 -0.17 -12.40 3.67
CA LEU A 70 0.38 -11.16 4.21
C LEU A 70 -0.28 -10.62 5.49
N ALA A 71 -1.49 -11.05 5.87
CA ALA A 71 -2.18 -10.47 7.02
C ALA A 71 -1.35 -10.53 8.31
N ALA A 72 -0.54 -11.58 8.49
CA ALA A 72 0.36 -11.73 9.63
C ALA A 72 1.57 -10.78 9.56
N ASP A 73 2.06 -10.49 8.35
CA ASP A 73 3.26 -9.67 8.13
C ASP A 73 2.95 -8.18 7.92
N ALA A 74 1.69 -7.83 7.68
CA ALA A 74 1.26 -6.47 7.35
C ALA A 74 1.65 -5.43 8.41
N GLU A 75 1.51 -5.75 9.70
CA GLU A 75 1.91 -4.82 10.76
C GLU A 75 3.43 -4.59 10.77
N ASN A 76 4.23 -5.66 10.62
CA ASN A 76 5.69 -5.56 10.58
C ASN A 76 6.19 -4.78 9.35
N ILE A 77 5.60 -5.02 8.17
CA ILE A 77 5.89 -4.26 6.96
C ILE A 77 5.57 -2.78 7.16
N ALA A 78 4.43 -2.47 7.78
CA ALA A 78 4.03 -1.10 8.06
C ALA A 78 4.97 -0.40 9.06
N VAL A 79 5.40 -1.09 10.12
CA VAL A 79 6.38 -0.57 11.09
C VAL A 79 7.73 -0.32 10.45
N LEU A 80 8.23 -1.24 9.62
CA LEU A 80 9.49 -1.03 8.91
C LEU A 80 9.42 0.19 7.98
N ALA A 81 8.34 0.30 7.20
CA ALA A 81 8.11 1.45 6.32
C ALA A 81 7.98 2.78 7.09
N PHE A 82 7.42 2.73 8.30
CA PHE A 82 7.35 3.87 9.20
C PHE A 82 8.75 4.31 9.66
N ILE A 83 9.60 3.37 10.06
CA ILE A 83 10.98 3.65 10.48
C ILE A 83 11.79 4.23 9.31
N GLU A 84 11.69 3.63 8.12
CA GLU A 84 12.30 4.18 6.91
C GLU A 84 11.80 5.59 6.59
N ALA A 85 10.50 5.84 6.78
CA ALA A 85 9.90 7.16 6.58
C ALA A 85 10.45 8.21 7.56
N LEU A 86 10.74 7.84 8.82
CA LEU A 86 11.39 8.76 9.76
C LEU A 86 12.75 9.24 9.23
N HIS A 87 13.55 8.33 8.66
CA HIS A 87 14.86 8.67 8.10
C HIS A 87 14.77 9.48 6.80
N ASP A 88 13.75 9.23 5.98
CA ASP A 88 13.58 9.87 4.67
C ASP A 88 12.84 11.22 4.71
N TYR A 89 12.20 11.56 5.84
CA TYR A 89 11.40 12.77 5.98
C TYR A 89 12.29 14.02 6.04
N ASP A 90 11.91 15.04 5.29
CA ASP A 90 12.58 16.33 5.26
C ASP A 90 11.62 17.44 5.73
N PRO A 91 11.83 18.00 6.93
CA PRO A 91 11.01 19.09 7.50
C PRO A 91 10.88 20.32 6.58
N LYS A 92 11.91 20.58 5.75
CA LYS A 92 11.97 21.75 4.85
C LYS A 92 10.94 21.67 3.72
N HIS A 93 10.44 20.48 3.39
CA HIS A 93 9.42 20.28 2.35
C HIS A 93 8.02 20.74 2.78
N GLY A 94 7.83 21.18 4.02
CA GLY A 94 6.60 21.86 4.45
C GLY A 94 5.44 20.93 4.82
N ALA A 95 5.37 19.71 4.26
CA ALA A 95 4.30 18.76 4.51
C ALA A 95 4.30 18.21 5.95
N PRO A 96 3.14 18.03 6.59
CA PRO A 96 3.06 17.33 7.88
C PRO A 96 3.52 15.87 7.78
N PHE A 97 4.21 15.37 8.80
CA PHE A 97 4.76 14.02 8.80
C PHE A 97 3.67 12.95 8.64
N ALA A 98 2.52 13.14 9.29
CA ALA A 98 1.38 12.22 9.19
C ALA A 98 0.92 11.94 7.76
N GLY A 99 0.86 12.97 6.91
CA GLY A 99 0.47 12.81 5.50
C GLY A 99 1.53 12.07 4.69
N PHE A 100 2.80 12.37 4.96
CA PHE A 100 3.93 11.71 4.31
C PHE A 100 4.01 10.22 4.69
N VAL A 101 3.92 9.89 5.97
CA VAL A 101 4.08 8.53 6.47
C VAL A 101 2.92 7.62 6.08
N LYS A 102 1.68 8.15 6.06
CA LYS A 102 0.52 7.43 5.54
C LYS A 102 0.76 6.93 4.12
N GLY A 103 1.23 7.81 3.24
CA GLY A 103 1.54 7.46 1.86
C GLY A 103 2.65 6.40 1.75
N ARG A 104 3.70 6.50 2.58
CA ARG A 104 4.82 5.55 2.62
C ARG A 104 4.38 4.15 3.06
N VAL A 105 3.70 4.06 4.20
CA VAL A 105 3.18 2.80 4.77
C VAL A 105 2.25 2.11 3.77
N HIS A 106 1.30 2.85 3.20
CA HIS A 106 0.38 2.32 2.20
C HIS A 106 1.11 1.74 0.97
N HIS A 107 2.11 2.46 0.44
CA HIS A 107 2.86 1.98 -0.72
C HIS A 107 3.71 0.74 -0.41
N ALA A 108 4.28 0.65 0.80
CA ALA A 108 5.03 -0.53 1.21
C ALA A 108 4.12 -1.77 1.27
N LEU A 109 2.97 -1.65 1.95
CA LEU A 109 1.97 -2.73 2.02
C LEU A 109 1.45 -3.13 0.65
N TYR A 110 1.12 -2.15 -0.19
CA TYR A 110 0.66 -2.41 -1.55
C TYR A 110 1.73 -3.09 -2.41
N THR A 111 3.00 -2.74 -2.21
CA THR A 111 4.12 -3.34 -2.94
C THR A 111 4.28 -4.81 -2.57
N GLU A 112 4.22 -5.14 -1.27
CA GLU A 112 4.33 -6.51 -0.79
C GLU A 112 3.13 -7.37 -1.17
N PHE A 113 1.90 -6.86 -1.01
CA PHE A 113 0.68 -7.52 -1.50
C PHE A 113 0.81 -7.92 -2.97
N ARG A 114 1.39 -7.03 -3.78
CA ARG A 114 1.56 -7.22 -5.22
C ARG A 114 2.67 -8.22 -5.56
N ARG A 115 3.69 -8.36 -4.72
CA ARG A 115 4.72 -9.41 -4.83
C ARG A 115 4.12 -10.77 -4.51
N GLU A 116 3.39 -10.87 -3.42
CA GLU A 116 2.72 -12.11 -3.01
C GLU A 116 1.71 -12.58 -4.05
N ARG A 117 0.89 -11.66 -4.58
CA ARG A 117 -0.03 -11.97 -5.67
C ARG A 117 0.66 -12.51 -6.93
N ARG A 118 1.87 -12.03 -7.26
CA ARG A 118 2.67 -12.58 -8.37
C ARG A 118 3.17 -13.99 -8.09
N LEU A 119 3.49 -14.29 -6.83
CA LEU A 119 3.86 -15.64 -6.42
C LEU A 119 2.65 -16.56 -6.58
N TRP A 120 1.48 -16.17 -6.07
CA TRP A 120 0.23 -16.94 -6.19
C TRP A 120 -0.22 -17.18 -7.64
N ASP A 121 -0.02 -16.20 -8.54
CA ASP A 121 -0.29 -16.39 -9.97
C ASP A 121 0.65 -17.44 -10.62
N ARG A 122 1.76 -17.81 -9.96
CA ARG A 122 2.78 -18.76 -10.43
C ARG A 122 2.81 -20.06 -9.64
N THR A 123 2.25 -20.10 -8.44
CA THR A 123 2.16 -21.28 -7.57
C THR A 123 0.73 -21.51 -7.13
N SER A 124 0.15 -22.65 -7.55
CA SER A 124 -1.12 -23.11 -7.00
C SER A 124 -0.88 -23.62 -5.57
N HIS A 125 -1.41 -22.92 -4.58
CA HIS A 125 -1.38 -23.34 -3.17
C HIS A 125 -2.74 -23.91 -2.77
N PRO A 126 -2.94 -25.24 -2.84
CA PRO A 126 -4.21 -25.86 -2.44
C PRO A 126 -4.48 -25.79 -0.93
N GLU A 127 -3.51 -25.40 -0.11
CA GLU A 127 -3.45 -25.83 1.30
C GLU A 127 -3.93 -24.78 2.33
N GLN A 128 -4.28 -23.57 1.91
CA GLN A 128 -4.48 -22.45 2.85
C GLN A 128 -5.94 -22.16 3.17
N ALA A 129 -6.66 -23.20 3.58
CA ALA A 129 -7.99 -23.07 4.14
C ALA A 129 -7.98 -23.49 5.61
N ALA A 130 -8.21 -22.54 6.52
CA ALA A 130 -8.28 -22.80 7.96
C ALA A 130 -9.46 -23.72 8.37
N ASP A 131 -10.36 -24.04 7.43
CA ASP A 131 -11.55 -24.88 7.65
C ASP A 131 -11.37 -26.36 7.23
N GLY A 132 -10.17 -26.77 6.80
CA GLY A 132 -9.87 -28.17 6.51
C GLY A 132 -10.67 -28.79 5.36
N ARG A 133 -11.31 -27.96 4.50
CA ARG A 133 -12.02 -28.43 3.31
C ARG A 133 -11.08 -28.48 2.11
N ASP A 134 -11.22 -29.53 1.32
CA ASP A 134 -10.35 -29.83 0.19
C ASP A 134 -10.44 -28.72 -0.88
N ALA A 135 -9.29 -28.32 -1.42
CA ALA A 135 -9.14 -27.23 -2.39
C ALA A 135 -10.05 -27.41 -3.62
N TRP A 136 -10.33 -28.67 -3.96
CA TRP A 136 -11.14 -29.08 -5.10
C TRP A 136 -12.65 -28.89 -4.89
N GLU A 137 -13.15 -28.80 -3.65
CA GLU A 137 -14.56 -28.50 -3.38
C GLU A 137 -14.94 -27.05 -3.74
N ARG A 138 -13.97 -26.15 -3.86
CA ARG A 138 -14.17 -24.74 -4.27
C ARG A 138 -14.12 -24.50 -5.78
N CYS A 139 -13.74 -25.51 -6.57
CA CYS A 139 -13.78 -25.42 -8.03
C CYS A 139 -15.21 -25.27 -8.59
N GLY A 140 -16.25 -25.46 -7.76
CA GLY A 140 -17.66 -25.22 -8.08
C GLY A 140 -18.23 -23.90 -7.56
N GLY A 141 -17.41 -22.87 -7.32
CA GLY A 141 -17.91 -21.54 -6.96
C GLY A 141 -18.82 -20.94 -8.05
N THR A 142 -19.77 -20.09 -7.67
CA THR A 142 -20.82 -19.48 -8.52
C THR A 142 -20.33 -18.55 -9.63
N GLU A 143 -19.02 -18.42 -9.84
CA GLU A 143 -18.44 -17.71 -10.98
C GLU A 143 -18.05 -18.72 -12.05
N SER A 144 -18.74 -18.65 -13.18
CA SER A 144 -18.43 -19.45 -14.36
C SER A 144 -16.94 -19.27 -14.76
N PRO A 145 -16.16 -20.36 -14.89
CA PRO A 145 -14.76 -20.29 -15.34
C PRO A 145 -14.60 -19.52 -16.66
N THR A 146 -15.61 -19.58 -17.51
CA THR A 146 -15.71 -18.87 -18.79
C THR A 146 -15.84 -17.36 -18.59
N GLU A 147 -16.68 -16.90 -17.66
CA GLU A 147 -16.82 -15.46 -17.36
C GLU A 147 -15.51 -14.85 -16.84
N ARG A 148 -14.75 -15.59 -16.02
CA ARG A 148 -13.42 -15.15 -15.56
C ARG A 148 -12.40 -15.14 -16.69
N ALA A 149 -12.48 -16.09 -17.62
CA ALA A 149 -11.61 -16.13 -18.80
C ALA A 149 -11.91 -14.96 -19.76
N ASP A 150 -13.18 -14.68 -20.00
CA ASP A 150 -13.65 -13.59 -20.87
C ASP A 150 -13.26 -12.23 -20.29
N LEU A 151 -13.48 -12.02 -18.98
CA LEU A 151 -13.04 -10.81 -18.29
C LEU A 151 -11.51 -10.64 -18.37
N ARG A 152 -10.73 -11.72 -18.20
CA ARG A 152 -9.26 -11.67 -18.34
C ARG A 152 -8.84 -11.30 -19.76
N LEU A 153 -9.51 -11.85 -20.78
CA LEU A 153 -9.20 -11.58 -22.19
C LEU A 153 -9.51 -10.11 -22.53
N LEU A 154 -10.68 -9.62 -22.10
CA LEU A 154 -11.11 -8.24 -22.28
C LEU A 154 -10.14 -7.26 -21.60
N VAL A 155 -9.80 -7.50 -20.34
CA VAL A 155 -8.83 -6.67 -19.59
C VAL A 155 -7.46 -6.69 -20.27
N ARG A 156 -6.99 -7.84 -20.77
CA ARG A 156 -5.74 -7.94 -21.52
C ARG A 156 -5.78 -7.15 -22.83
N GLY A 157 -6.90 -7.20 -23.56
CA GLY A 157 -7.10 -6.43 -24.80
C GLY A 157 -7.04 -4.91 -24.54
N LEU A 158 -7.77 -4.44 -23.54
CA LEU A 158 -7.74 -3.04 -23.11
C LEU A 158 -6.34 -2.60 -22.71
N LEU A 159 -5.67 -3.36 -21.83
CA LEU A 159 -4.31 -3.05 -21.41
C LEU A 159 -3.34 -2.99 -22.59
N ARG A 160 -3.42 -3.93 -23.54
CA ARG A 160 -2.59 -3.92 -24.75
C ARG A 160 -2.77 -2.63 -25.54
N ASN A 161 -4.01 -2.21 -25.77
CA ASN A 161 -4.31 -0.96 -26.48
C ASN A 161 -3.74 0.26 -25.76
N VAL A 162 -3.81 0.32 -24.43
CA VAL A 162 -3.23 1.45 -23.71
C VAL A 162 -1.70 1.40 -23.68
N MET A 163 -1.11 0.21 -23.61
CA MET A 163 0.35 0.01 -23.69
C MET A 163 0.93 0.52 -25.01
N HIS A 164 0.19 0.47 -26.12
CA HIS A 164 0.62 1.06 -27.40
C HIS A 164 0.62 2.61 -27.39
N ARG A 165 -0.17 3.26 -26.54
CA ARG A 165 -0.25 4.73 -26.43
C ARG A 165 0.78 5.33 -25.46
N LEU A 166 1.48 4.47 -24.73
CA LEU A 166 2.55 4.85 -23.81
C LEU A 166 3.86 5.01 -24.60
N THR A 167 4.59 6.09 -24.30
CA THR A 167 5.94 6.31 -24.82
C THR A 167 6.92 5.29 -24.23
N GLU A 168 8.07 5.07 -24.89
CA GLU A 168 9.11 4.16 -24.37
C GLU A 168 9.59 4.57 -22.97
N ARG A 169 9.73 5.87 -22.72
CA ARG A 169 10.08 6.41 -21.39
C ARG A 169 9.03 6.07 -20.33
N GLU A 170 7.75 6.17 -20.67
CA GLU A 170 6.64 5.82 -19.78
C GLU A 170 6.60 4.30 -19.51
N LYS A 171 6.83 3.47 -20.54
CA LYS A 171 6.93 2.01 -20.39
C LYS A 171 8.10 1.60 -19.51
N GLU A 172 9.23 2.27 -19.66
CA GLU A 172 10.43 2.05 -18.85
C GLU A 172 10.18 2.42 -17.37
N ILE A 173 9.58 3.59 -17.10
CA ILE A 173 9.18 4.00 -15.75
C ILE A 173 8.16 3.02 -15.16
N LEU A 174 7.20 2.55 -15.96
CA LEU A 174 6.25 1.51 -15.55
C LEU A 174 6.98 0.22 -15.17
N SER A 175 7.93 -0.22 -15.99
CA SER A 175 8.74 -1.42 -15.77
C SER A 175 9.56 -1.32 -14.48
N LEU A 176 10.28 -0.22 -14.28
CA LEU A 176 11.12 -0.03 -13.11
C LEU A 176 10.30 0.11 -11.82
N HIS A 177 9.17 0.84 -11.88
CA HIS A 177 8.35 1.07 -10.71
C HIS A 177 7.48 -0.14 -10.35
N TYR A 178 6.81 -0.73 -11.32
CA TYR A 178 5.89 -1.84 -11.09
C TYR A 178 6.54 -3.22 -11.31
N PHE A 179 7.54 -3.42 -12.14
CA PHE A 179 8.12 -4.78 -12.28
C PHE A 179 9.37 -4.97 -11.41
N ARG A 180 10.05 -3.89 -11.03
CA ARG A 180 11.27 -3.95 -10.22
C ARG A 180 11.20 -3.25 -8.85
N ASP A 181 10.01 -2.80 -8.44
CA ASP A 181 9.75 -2.19 -7.12
C ASP A 181 10.65 -1.00 -6.76
N LEU A 182 11.18 -0.29 -7.76
CA LEU A 182 12.06 0.84 -7.52
C LEU A 182 11.25 2.09 -7.11
N THR A 183 11.79 2.83 -6.13
CA THR A 183 11.24 4.13 -5.74
C THR A 183 11.46 5.17 -6.84
N LEU A 184 10.59 6.19 -6.91
CA LEU A 184 10.72 7.23 -7.94
C LEU A 184 12.06 7.98 -7.86
N ARG A 185 12.63 8.14 -6.65
CA ARG A 185 13.98 8.67 -6.46
C ARG A 185 15.03 7.76 -7.10
N ARG A 186 14.98 6.44 -6.85
CA ARG A 186 15.93 5.49 -7.42
C ARG A 186 15.82 5.41 -8.95
N ILE A 187 14.60 5.47 -9.47
CA ILE A 187 14.31 5.53 -10.91
C ILE A 187 14.88 6.82 -11.53
N ALA A 188 14.69 7.95 -10.87
CA ALA A 188 15.24 9.23 -11.32
C ALA A 188 16.77 9.18 -11.45
N VAL A 189 17.46 8.65 -10.44
CA VAL A 189 18.92 8.44 -10.47
C VAL A 189 19.30 7.51 -11.63
N LEU A 190 18.62 6.38 -11.79
CA LEU A 190 18.91 5.38 -12.83
C LEU A 190 18.69 5.93 -14.25
N LEU A 191 17.67 6.77 -14.42
CA LEU A 191 17.30 7.39 -15.70
C LEU A 191 18.02 8.72 -15.98
N GLY A 192 18.90 9.18 -15.08
CA GLY A 192 19.62 10.45 -15.20
C GLY A 192 18.70 11.68 -15.20
N THR A 193 17.58 11.64 -14.48
CA THR A 193 16.56 12.71 -14.44
C THR A 193 16.20 13.10 -13.01
N SER A 194 15.40 14.16 -12.85
CA SER A 194 14.90 14.57 -11.54
C SER A 194 13.71 13.72 -11.08
N ALA A 195 13.55 13.55 -9.76
CA ALA A 195 12.41 12.85 -9.18
C ALA A 195 11.06 13.49 -9.55
N SER A 196 11.05 14.82 -9.73
CA SER A 196 9.87 15.56 -10.20
C SER A 196 9.48 15.18 -11.64
N ALA A 197 10.46 15.04 -12.54
CA ALA A 197 10.21 14.61 -13.92
C ALA A 197 9.65 13.19 -14.00
N VAL A 198 10.18 12.26 -13.19
CA VAL A 198 9.66 10.88 -13.09
C VAL A 198 8.26 10.86 -12.49
N SER A 199 7.99 11.67 -11.46
CA SER A 199 6.65 11.80 -10.87
C SER A 199 5.62 12.31 -11.89
N LYS A 200 5.96 13.37 -12.65
CA LYS A 200 5.13 13.90 -13.73
C LYS A 200 4.87 12.86 -14.83
N SER A 201 5.90 12.10 -15.21
CA SER A 201 5.79 11.01 -16.18
C SER A 201 4.87 9.89 -15.69
N LYS A 202 4.97 9.50 -14.41
CA LYS A 202 4.05 8.54 -13.78
C LYS A 202 2.60 9.05 -13.74
N ALA A 203 2.39 10.33 -13.41
CA ALA A 203 1.05 10.94 -13.42
C ALA A 203 0.43 10.94 -14.83
N ASN A 204 1.22 11.28 -15.86
CA ASN A 204 0.80 11.21 -17.26
C ASN A 204 0.49 9.79 -17.71
N LEU A 205 1.33 8.82 -17.34
CA LEU A 205 1.11 7.40 -17.55
C LEU A 205 -0.23 6.95 -16.97
N LEU A 206 -0.52 7.29 -15.72
CA LEU A 206 -1.78 6.93 -15.06
C LEU A 206 -3.00 7.60 -15.70
N ARG A 207 -2.86 8.85 -16.16
CA ARG A 207 -3.91 9.56 -16.90
C ARG A 207 -4.22 8.86 -18.22
N LYS A 208 -3.20 8.45 -18.98
CA LYS A 208 -3.36 7.69 -20.24
C LYS A 208 -4.01 6.32 -19.99
N LEU A 209 -3.59 5.62 -18.93
CA LEU A 209 -4.19 4.36 -18.50
C LEU A 209 -5.68 4.50 -18.21
N ARG A 210 -6.07 5.48 -17.39
CA ARG A 210 -7.49 5.73 -17.08
C ARG A 210 -8.30 6.12 -18.31
N ALA A 211 -7.77 7.02 -19.16
CA ALA A 211 -8.47 7.42 -20.38
C ALA A 211 -8.66 6.25 -21.36
N GLY A 212 -7.68 5.36 -21.48
CA GLY A 212 -7.78 4.17 -22.32
C GLY A 212 -8.73 3.11 -21.78
N MET A 213 -8.98 3.08 -20.47
CA MET A 213 -9.96 2.18 -19.84
C MET A 213 -11.39 2.73 -19.88
N GLN A 214 -11.58 4.04 -20.07
CA GLN A 214 -12.89 4.70 -20.18
C GLN A 214 -13.38 4.86 -21.62
N ALA A 215 -12.56 4.51 -22.61
CA ALA A 215 -12.96 4.58 -24.01
C ALA A 215 -14.02 3.49 -24.30
N PRO A 216 -15.17 3.84 -24.90
CA PRO A 216 -16.13 2.83 -25.36
C PRO A 216 -15.44 1.94 -26.39
N MET A 217 -15.62 0.63 -26.24
CA MET A 217 -15.09 -0.36 -27.17
C MET A 217 -15.53 0.00 -28.60
N PRO A 218 -14.62 0.05 -29.60
CA PRO A 218 -15.07 -0.07 -30.97
C PRO A 218 -15.68 -1.48 -31.11
N VAL A 219 -16.95 -1.51 -31.49
CA VAL A 219 -17.74 -2.72 -31.77
C VAL A 219 -17.13 -3.46 -32.95
#